data_AF-A0A917EA78-F1
#
_entry.id   AF-A0A917EA78-F1
#
_cell.length_a   1.000
_cell.length_b   1.000
_cell.length_c   1.000
_cell.angle_alpha   90.00
_cell.angle_beta   90.00
_cell.angle_gamma   90.00
#
_symmetry.space_group_name_H-M   'P 1'
#
loop_
_entity.id
_entity.type
_entity.pdbx_description
1 polymer ?
#
loop_
_entity_poly.entity_id
_entity_poly.type
_entity_poly.pdbx_seq_one_letter_code
_entity_poly.pdbx_strand_id
1 'polypeptide(L)'
;MKNLFLVLFLSIIVSCQNPEKKEVEKVSDNEDVVVETVTENVPYANFGEALDEKDALTEEELSNLYTNLKVGDSINVKIASTINSVCKKKGCWMKLAVSDEQETMVRFKDYGFFVPKNAEGRKTVVEGVAFLDETSVEDLKHYAEDEGKSQEEIDAITAPKITYSFTAVGALVQGTEEDFKGQVEGVKEDAEQEKASE
;
A
#
# COMPACT_ATOMS: atom_id res chain seq x y z
N MET A 1 15.21 58.63 -10.00
CA MET A 1 16.13 57.90 -10.89
C MET A 1 15.41 56.60 -11.27
N LYS A 2 14.81 56.40 -12.45
CA LYS A 2 14.96 57.14 -13.72
C LYS A 2 15.51 56.31 -14.88
N ASN A 3 15.62 54.98 -14.79
CA ASN A 3 16.38 54.23 -15.78
C ASN A 3 15.62 52.98 -16.24
N LEU A 4 14.57 53.27 -17.01
CA LEU A 4 13.93 52.35 -17.96
C LEU A 4 14.81 52.33 -19.21
N PHE A 5 15.38 51.18 -19.55
CA PHE A 5 16.00 50.97 -20.86
C PHE A 5 15.48 49.69 -21.51
N LEU A 6 15.14 49.90 -22.77
CA LEU A 6 14.47 49.07 -23.76
C LEU A 6 15.56 48.46 -24.67
N VAL A 7 15.20 47.38 -25.38
CA VAL A 7 15.63 46.97 -26.74
C VAL A 7 16.58 45.75 -26.89
N LEU A 8 16.04 44.78 -27.65
CA LEU A 8 16.64 43.95 -28.74
C LEU A 8 17.30 42.58 -28.46
N PHE A 9 16.54 41.53 -28.82
CA PHE A 9 16.86 40.49 -29.82
C PHE A 9 18.34 40.08 -30.03
N LEU A 10 18.64 38.79 -29.76
CA LEU A 10 19.49 37.97 -30.64
C LEU A 10 19.24 36.46 -30.43
N SER A 11 18.73 35.80 -31.48
CA SER A 11 18.63 34.34 -31.61
C SER A 11 20.01 33.71 -31.81
N ILE A 12 20.34 32.65 -31.08
CA ILE A 12 21.42 31.69 -31.43
C ILE A 12 20.99 30.26 -31.03
N ILE A 13 20.52 29.53 -32.05
CA ILE A 13 20.68 28.10 -32.37
C ILE A 13 20.75 27.06 -31.24
N VAL A 14 19.66 26.31 -31.10
CA VAL A 14 19.64 24.95 -30.52
C VAL A 14 20.10 23.96 -31.59
N SER A 15 21.17 23.23 -31.27
CA SER A 15 21.66 22.07 -32.00
C SER A 15 21.40 20.85 -31.14
N CYS A 16 20.63 19.88 -31.64
CA CYS A 16 20.79 18.46 -31.34
C CYS A 16 20.10 17.62 -32.41
N GLN A 17 20.79 16.54 -32.78
CA GLN A 17 20.59 15.68 -33.93
C GLN A 17 19.33 14.79 -33.84
N ASN A 18 18.65 14.65 -34.97
CA ASN A 18 17.75 13.55 -35.39
C ASN A 18 18.57 12.23 -35.52
N PRO A 19 18.02 10.99 -35.63
CA PRO A 19 16.66 10.57 -36.01
C PRO A 19 16.04 9.54 -35.02
N GLU A 20 14.77 9.12 -35.04
CA GLU A 20 13.80 8.98 -36.12
C GLU A 20 12.40 8.76 -35.49
N LYS A 21 11.39 9.50 -35.96
CA LYS A 21 9.97 9.22 -35.71
C LYS A 21 9.50 8.17 -36.70
N LYS A 22 8.73 7.18 -36.24
CA LYS A 22 7.82 6.42 -37.09
C LYS A 22 6.39 6.59 -36.57
N GLU A 23 5.54 7.10 -37.44
CA GLU A 23 4.14 7.39 -37.22
C GLU A 23 3.32 6.11 -37.01
N VAL A 24 2.30 6.22 -36.17
CA VAL A 24 1.28 5.21 -35.92
C VAL A 24 0.14 5.45 -36.90
N GLU A 25 -0.07 4.50 -37.81
CA GLU A 25 -1.26 4.38 -38.64
C GLU A 25 -2.22 3.36 -37.97
N LYS A 26 -3.52 3.70 -37.89
CA LYS A 26 -4.59 2.83 -37.39
C LYS A 26 -5.39 2.29 -38.57
N VAL A 27 -5.48 0.96 -38.73
CA VAL A 27 -6.62 0.17 -39.28
C VAL A 27 -6.45 -1.27 -38.75
N SER A 28 -7.31 -1.73 -37.83
CA SER A 28 -8.46 -2.66 -37.99
C SER A 28 -8.11 -4.10 -38.34
N ASP A 29 -8.74 -4.98 -37.55
CA ASP A 29 -9.07 -6.40 -37.77
C ASP A 29 -8.08 -7.47 -37.28
N ASN A 30 -8.48 -8.06 -36.14
CA ASN A 30 -8.42 -9.46 -35.74
C ASN A 30 -7.19 -10.33 -36.09
N GLU A 31 -6.18 -10.28 -35.23
CA GLU A 31 -5.42 -11.49 -34.90
C GLU A 31 -5.11 -11.49 -33.39
N ASP A 32 -5.27 -12.66 -32.81
CA ASP A 32 -5.14 -13.02 -31.40
C ASP A 32 -3.85 -12.46 -30.79
N VAL A 33 -3.94 -11.29 -30.16
CA VAL A 33 -2.87 -10.76 -29.32
C VAL A 33 -3.00 -11.47 -27.98
N VAL A 34 -2.37 -12.64 -27.90
CA VAL A 34 -1.90 -13.18 -26.63
C VAL A 34 -1.00 -12.10 -26.03
N VAL A 35 -1.59 -11.31 -25.13
CA VAL A 35 -0.84 -10.48 -24.20
C VAL A 35 -0.09 -11.49 -23.34
N GLU A 36 1.14 -11.80 -23.74
CA GLU A 36 2.13 -12.38 -22.85
C GLU A 36 2.31 -11.38 -21.72
N THR A 37 1.53 -11.59 -20.65
CA THR A 37 1.82 -11.09 -19.34
C THR A 37 3.22 -11.60 -19.02
N VAL A 38 4.19 -10.71 -19.07
CA VAL A 38 5.53 -10.95 -18.53
C VAL A 38 5.34 -11.20 -17.04
N THR A 39 5.14 -12.46 -16.68
CA THR A 39 5.25 -12.94 -15.31
C THR A 39 6.73 -12.86 -14.98
N GLU A 40 7.19 -11.68 -14.56
CA GLU A 40 8.40 -11.65 -13.75
C GLU A 40 8.13 -12.53 -12.55
N ASN A 41 8.93 -13.59 -12.39
CA ASN A 41 8.96 -14.42 -11.18
C ASN A 41 9.53 -13.56 -10.04
N VAL A 42 8.75 -12.60 -9.59
CA VAL A 42 9.04 -11.80 -8.41
C VAL A 42 8.83 -12.72 -7.21
N PRO A 43 9.88 -13.01 -6.42
CA PRO A 43 9.71 -13.86 -5.25
C PRO A 43 8.80 -13.16 -4.23
N TYR A 44 7.99 -13.95 -3.54
CA TYR A 44 7.19 -13.51 -2.40
C TYR A 44 7.52 -14.37 -1.18
N ALA A 45 7.70 -13.73 -0.03
CA ALA A 45 7.72 -14.41 1.26
C ALA A 45 6.30 -14.44 1.84
N ASN A 46 5.95 -15.54 2.50
CA ASN A 46 4.62 -15.75 3.08
C ASN A 46 4.62 -15.51 4.60
N PHE A 47 3.60 -14.80 5.09
CA PHE A 47 3.40 -14.51 6.51
C PHE A 47 1.95 -14.84 6.90
N GLY A 48 1.76 -15.55 8.01
CA GLY A 48 0.43 -15.96 8.46
C GLY A 48 -0.03 -17.24 7.76
N GLU A 49 -1.31 -17.30 7.38
CA GLU A 49 -1.85 -18.42 6.61
C GLU A 49 -1.28 -18.44 5.17
N ALA A 50 -1.06 -19.64 4.64
CA ALA A 50 -0.58 -19.82 3.28
C ALA A 50 -1.65 -19.39 2.26
N LEU A 51 -1.27 -18.56 1.30
CA LEU A 51 -2.13 -18.09 0.22
C LEU A 51 -1.36 -17.99 -1.10
N ASP A 52 -2.08 -17.88 -2.21
CA ASP A 52 -1.55 -17.57 -3.53
C ASP A 52 -2.02 -16.21 -4.03
N GLU A 53 -1.48 -15.76 -5.17
CA GLU A 53 -1.81 -14.47 -5.78
C GLU A 53 -3.14 -14.49 -6.59
N LYS A 54 -3.80 -15.65 -6.72
CA LYS A 54 -4.99 -15.78 -7.57
C LYS A 54 -6.19 -15.07 -6.95
N ASP A 55 -7.09 -14.58 -7.80
CA ASP A 55 -8.35 -13.95 -7.39
C ASP A 55 -8.19 -12.73 -6.48
N ALA A 56 -6.99 -12.12 -6.46
CA ALA A 56 -6.74 -10.89 -5.75
C ALA A 56 -7.35 -9.70 -6.51
N LEU A 57 -8.13 -8.90 -5.80
CA LEU A 57 -8.67 -7.64 -6.32
C LEU A 57 -7.52 -6.66 -6.62
N THR A 58 -7.68 -5.92 -7.71
CA THR A 58 -6.87 -4.76 -8.05
C THR A 58 -7.16 -3.58 -7.13
N GLU A 59 -6.30 -2.56 -7.13
CA GLU A 59 -6.52 -1.32 -6.37
C GLU A 59 -7.84 -0.63 -6.77
N GLU A 60 -8.20 -0.64 -8.06
CA GLU A 60 -9.48 -0.09 -8.55
C GLU A 60 -10.70 -0.84 -8.00
N GLU A 61 -10.68 -2.18 -8.07
CA GLU A 61 -11.74 -3.03 -7.53
C GLU A 61 -11.87 -2.89 -6.01
N LEU A 62 -10.74 -2.75 -5.30
CA LEU A 62 -10.71 -2.51 -3.87
C LEU A 62 -11.31 -1.14 -3.50
N SER A 63 -10.99 -0.09 -4.25
CA SER A 63 -11.59 1.24 -4.07
C SER A 63 -13.11 1.19 -4.29
N ASN A 64 -13.55 0.51 -5.36
CA ASN A 64 -14.97 0.29 -5.62
C ASN A 64 -15.64 -0.53 -4.50
N LEU A 65 -14.96 -1.52 -3.93
CA LEU A 65 -15.47 -2.26 -2.79
C LEU A 65 -15.70 -1.33 -1.59
N TYR A 66 -14.69 -0.54 -1.20
CA TYR A 66 -14.79 0.33 -0.03
C TYR A 66 -15.83 1.44 -0.18
N THR A 67 -15.99 2.01 -1.37
CA THR A 67 -17.00 3.05 -1.63
C THR A 67 -18.44 2.54 -1.53
N ASN A 68 -18.65 1.22 -1.70
CA ASN A 68 -19.96 0.58 -1.61
C ASN A 68 -20.24 -0.05 -0.23
N LEU A 69 -19.26 -0.10 0.67
CA LEU A 69 -19.46 -0.59 2.04
C LEU A 69 -20.17 0.43 2.91
N LYS A 70 -20.93 -0.07 3.90
CA LYS A 70 -21.45 0.71 5.02
C LYS A 70 -20.84 0.24 6.32
N VAL A 71 -20.87 1.09 7.34
CA VAL A 71 -20.44 0.69 8.70
C VAL A 71 -21.28 -0.50 9.17
N GLY A 72 -20.61 -1.56 9.62
CA GLY A 72 -21.22 -2.84 9.99
C GLY A 72 -21.18 -3.90 8.90
N ASP A 73 -20.92 -3.53 7.64
CA ASP A 73 -20.67 -4.48 6.57
C ASP A 73 -19.25 -5.05 6.69
N SER A 74 -19.08 -6.30 6.25
CA SER A 74 -17.78 -6.94 6.12
C SER A 74 -17.77 -7.90 4.94
N ILE A 75 -16.63 -8.00 4.25
CA ILE A 75 -16.47 -8.87 3.08
C ILE A 75 -15.13 -9.58 3.17
N ASN A 76 -15.14 -10.90 2.98
CA ASN A 76 -13.92 -11.68 2.78
C ASN A 76 -13.40 -11.47 1.36
N VAL A 77 -12.18 -10.97 1.23
CA VAL A 77 -11.55 -10.72 -0.06
C VAL A 77 -10.04 -10.95 0.02
N LYS A 78 -9.44 -11.13 -1.15
CA LYS A 78 -7.99 -11.05 -1.36
C LYS A 78 -7.68 -9.80 -2.14
N ILE A 79 -6.62 -9.07 -1.78
CA ILE A 79 -6.25 -7.81 -2.43
C ILE A 79 -4.77 -7.83 -2.80
N ALA A 80 -4.43 -7.34 -3.99
CA ALA A 80 -3.07 -7.08 -4.43
C ALA A 80 -2.82 -5.57 -4.43
N SER A 81 -1.81 -5.11 -3.69
CA SER A 81 -1.56 -3.68 -3.51
C SER A 81 -0.09 -3.39 -3.18
N THR A 82 0.23 -2.11 -2.98
CA THR A 82 1.52 -1.61 -2.53
C THR A 82 1.48 -1.26 -1.05
N ILE A 83 2.52 -1.65 -0.31
CA ILE A 83 2.67 -1.30 1.10
C ILE A 83 3.15 0.15 1.22
N ASN A 84 2.29 1.06 1.68
CA ASN A 84 2.65 2.46 1.89
C ASN A 84 3.43 2.67 3.19
N SER A 85 3.02 2.00 4.27
CA SER A 85 3.70 2.11 5.56
C SER A 85 3.58 0.84 6.40
N VAL A 86 4.55 0.62 7.29
CA VAL A 86 4.55 -0.51 8.23
C VAL A 86 4.86 -0.03 9.64
N CYS A 87 4.29 -0.68 10.64
CA CYS A 87 4.71 -0.48 12.02
C CYS A 87 6.22 -0.77 12.20
N LYS A 88 7.05 0.26 12.27
CA LYS A 88 8.51 0.11 12.43
C LYS A 88 8.94 -0.51 13.75
N LYS A 89 8.05 -0.58 14.73
CA LYS A 89 8.34 -1.22 16.02
C LYS A 89 8.33 -2.73 15.88
N LYS A 90 7.22 -3.31 15.40
CA LYS A 90 6.99 -4.76 15.44
C LYS A 90 6.54 -5.38 14.12
N GLY A 91 6.17 -4.57 13.13
CA GLY A 91 5.49 -5.05 11.94
C GLY A 91 4.06 -5.51 12.19
N CYS A 92 3.41 -5.03 13.27
CA CYS A 92 2.08 -5.52 13.69
C CYS A 92 0.88 -4.91 12.97
N TRP A 93 1.14 -3.96 12.07
CA TRP A 93 0.16 -3.41 11.14
C TRP A 93 0.91 -2.85 9.93
N MET A 94 0.18 -2.69 8.82
CA MET A 94 0.65 -1.97 7.65
C MET A 94 -0.50 -1.19 7.01
N LYS A 95 -0.18 -0.23 6.14
CA LYS A 95 -1.17 0.46 5.31
C LYS A 95 -0.92 0.15 3.86
N LEU A 96 -1.98 -0.18 3.13
CA LEU A 96 -1.92 -0.51 1.71
C LEU A 96 -2.60 0.57 0.88
N ALA A 97 -2.08 0.82 -0.32
CA ALA A 97 -2.70 1.71 -1.28
C ALA A 97 -4.08 1.17 -1.71
N VAL A 98 -5.09 2.04 -1.67
CA VAL A 98 -6.42 1.77 -2.26
C VAL A 98 -6.59 2.62 -3.52
N SER A 99 -6.04 3.84 -3.50
CA SER A 99 -5.90 4.75 -4.65
C SER A 99 -4.73 5.70 -4.37
N ASP A 100 -4.48 6.67 -5.26
CA ASP A 100 -3.43 7.68 -5.07
C ASP A 100 -3.55 8.48 -3.76
N GLU A 101 -4.78 8.65 -3.26
CA GLU A 101 -5.08 9.47 -2.07
C GLU A 101 -5.62 8.66 -0.89
N GLN A 102 -5.93 7.38 -1.09
CA GLN A 102 -6.60 6.54 -0.08
C GLN A 102 -5.78 5.31 0.26
N GLU A 103 -5.86 4.93 1.52
CA GLU A 103 -5.17 3.79 2.08
C GLU A 103 -6.08 2.99 3.00
N THR A 104 -5.85 1.68 3.09
CA THR A 104 -6.51 0.79 4.05
C THR A 104 -5.55 0.38 5.15
N MET A 105 -6.03 0.44 6.39
CA MET A 105 -5.29 0.00 7.57
C MET A 105 -5.43 -1.50 7.73
N VAL A 106 -4.34 -2.24 7.54
CA VAL A 106 -4.28 -3.68 7.70
C VAL A 106 -3.76 -4.03 9.09
N ARG A 107 -4.53 -4.81 9.83
CA ARG A 107 -4.12 -5.49 11.07
C ARG A 107 -4.18 -7.00 10.86
N PHE A 108 -3.40 -7.73 11.65
CA PHE A 108 -3.31 -9.18 11.54
C PHE A 108 -4.22 -9.84 12.57
N LYS A 109 -5.02 -10.81 12.11
CA LYS A 109 -6.01 -11.51 12.93
C LYS A 109 -5.36 -12.08 14.19
N ASP A 110 -6.00 -11.83 15.34
CA ASP A 110 -5.58 -12.31 16.66
C ASP A 110 -4.13 -11.95 17.04
N TYR A 111 -3.54 -10.94 16.38
CA TYR A 111 -2.12 -10.61 16.52
C TYR A 111 -1.22 -11.82 16.18
N GLY A 112 -1.67 -12.70 15.30
CA GLY A 112 -1.11 -14.04 15.07
C GLY A 112 0.16 -14.06 14.23
N PHE A 113 0.45 -13.01 13.47
CA PHE A 113 1.68 -12.86 12.70
C PHE A 113 2.01 -11.38 12.47
N PHE A 114 3.26 -11.11 12.07
CA PHE A 114 3.73 -9.78 11.69
C PHE A 114 4.43 -9.83 10.33
N VAL A 115 4.52 -8.66 9.70
CA VAL A 115 5.23 -8.49 8.42
C VAL A 115 6.59 -7.81 8.65
N PRO A 116 7.52 -7.89 7.67
CA PRO A 116 8.83 -7.28 7.79
C PRO A 116 8.77 -5.75 7.96
N LYS A 117 9.52 -5.21 8.93
CA LYS A 117 9.59 -3.75 9.20
C LYS A 117 10.09 -2.92 8.01
N ASN A 118 10.83 -3.54 7.09
CA ASN A 118 11.35 -2.95 5.87
C ASN A 118 10.47 -3.22 4.63
N ALA A 119 9.20 -3.59 4.82
CA ALA A 119 8.33 -3.96 3.70
C ALA A 119 7.71 -2.77 2.92
N GLU A 120 7.97 -1.53 3.34
CA GLU A 120 7.45 -0.35 2.65
C GLU A 120 7.93 -0.25 1.19
N GLY A 121 7.01 0.14 0.30
CA GLY A 121 7.22 0.23 -1.14
C GLY A 121 7.13 -1.11 -1.88
N ARG A 122 7.06 -2.25 -1.16
CA ARG A 122 6.96 -3.57 -1.78
C ARG A 122 5.52 -3.88 -2.17
N LYS A 123 5.36 -4.70 -3.20
CA LYS A 123 4.07 -5.31 -3.55
C LYS A 123 3.68 -6.37 -2.53
N THR A 124 2.38 -6.51 -2.30
CA THR A 124 1.84 -7.49 -1.38
C THR A 124 0.49 -8.01 -1.87
N VAL A 125 0.19 -9.25 -1.49
CA VAL A 125 -1.15 -9.82 -1.58
C VAL A 125 -1.59 -10.17 -0.17
N VAL A 126 -2.75 -9.71 0.28
CA VAL A 126 -3.32 -10.09 1.58
C VAL A 126 -4.71 -10.67 1.42
N GLU A 127 -5.02 -11.66 2.24
CA GLU A 127 -6.34 -12.29 2.31
C GLU A 127 -6.94 -12.06 3.70
N GLY A 128 -8.24 -11.74 3.75
CA GLY A 128 -8.91 -11.44 5.00
C GLY A 128 -10.23 -10.68 4.83
N VAL A 129 -10.58 -9.92 5.86
CA VAL A 129 -11.87 -9.23 5.98
C VAL A 129 -11.69 -7.73 5.77
N ALA A 130 -12.31 -7.16 4.73
CA ALA A 130 -12.44 -5.72 4.52
C ALA A 130 -13.71 -5.17 5.17
N PHE A 131 -13.61 -4.02 5.83
CA PHE A 131 -14.73 -3.34 6.50
C PHE A 131 -14.43 -1.84 6.72
N LEU A 132 -15.47 -1.08 7.10
CA LEU A 132 -15.33 0.30 7.55
C LEU A 132 -15.30 0.36 9.07
N ASP A 133 -14.26 0.98 9.62
CA ASP A 133 -14.15 1.28 11.05
C ASP A 133 -14.58 2.73 11.30
N GLU A 134 -15.49 2.93 12.25
CA GLU A 134 -15.99 4.25 12.63
C GLU A 134 -15.49 4.60 14.02
N THR A 135 -14.73 5.70 14.14
CA THR A 135 -14.41 6.30 15.43
C THR A 135 -15.36 7.45 15.70
N SER A 136 -16.06 7.38 16.84
CA SER A 136 -17.07 8.37 17.21
C SER A 136 -16.45 9.75 17.50
N VAL A 137 -17.27 10.80 17.44
CA VAL A 137 -16.83 12.15 17.84
C VAL A 137 -16.35 12.18 19.29
N GLU A 138 -17.01 11.44 20.18
CA GLU A 138 -16.65 11.37 21.60
C GLU A 138 -15.26 10.76 21.77
N ASP A 139 -15.00 9.61 21.14
CA ASP A 139 -13.69 8.95 21.23
C ASP A 139 -12.59 9.81 20.61
N LEU A 140 -12.86 10.45 19.46
CA LEU A 140 -11.89 11.35 18.82
C LEU A 140 -11.55 12.56 19.70
N LYS A 141 -12.53 13.12 20.41
CA LYS A 141 -12.30 14.20 21.38
C LYS A 141 -11.48 13.70 22.57
N HIS A 142 -11.79 12.53 23.10
CA HIS A 142 -11.03 11.92 24.18
C HIS A 142 -9.55 11.67 23.77
N TYR A 143 -9.31 11.17 22.55
CA TYR A 143 -7.95 11.01 22.03
C TYR A 143 -7.23 12.35 21.86
N ALA A 144 -7.92 13.40 21.41
CA ALA A 144 -7.35 14.74 21.29
C ALA A 144 -6.99 15.35 22.65
N GLU A 145 -7.80 15.09 23.69
CA GLU A 145 -7.51 15.48 25.08
C GLU A 145 -6.27 14.75 25.62
N ASP A 146 -6.16 13.44 25.42
CA ASP A 146 -5.01 12.63 25.82
C ASP A 146 -3.71 13.05 25.09
N GLU A 147 -3.83 13.49 23.84
CA GLU A 147 -2.75 14.08 23.05
C GLU A 147 -2.39 15.52 23.50
N GLY A 148 -3.19 16.14 24.37
CA GLY A 148 -2.97 17.49 24.89
C GLY A 148 -3.27 18.60 23.89
N LYS A 149 -4.18 18.38 22.93
CA LYS A 149 -4.63 19.41 21.97
C LYS A 149 -5.40 20.53 22.66
N SER A 150 -5.47 21.69 22.00
CA SER A 150 -6.24 22.83 22.51
C SER A 150 -7.76 22.57 22.48
N GLN A 151 -8.51 23.26 23.34
CA GLN A 151 -9.98 23.17 23.34
C GLN A 151 -10.58 23.54 21.98
N GLU A 152 -9.98 24.50 21.26
CA GLU A 152 -10.40 24.88 19.91
C GLU A 152 -10.28 23.72 18.91
N GLU A 153 -9.17 22.98 18.96
CA GLU A 153 -8.97 21.80 18.10
C GLU A 153 -9.92 20.66 18.46
N ILE A 154 -10.21 20.46 19.76
CA ILE A 154 -11.17 19.46 20.23
C ILE A 154 -12.59 19.81 19.79
N ASP A 155 -12.98 21.09 19.91
CA ASP A 155 -14.30 21.57 19.53
C ASP A 155 -14.54 21.51 18.02
N ALA A 156 -13.48 21.60 17.21
CA ALA A 156 -13.53 21.44 15.76
C ALA A 156 -13.89 20.01 15.32
N ILE A 157 -13.74 18.99 16.18
CA ILE A 157 -14.12 17.60 15.91
C ILE A 157 -15.66 17.50 15.98
N THR A 158 -16.29 17.54 14.81
CA THR A 158 -17.76 17.61 14.67
C THR A 158 -18.36 16.43 13.89
N ALA A 159 -17.53 15.55 13.34
CA ALA A 159 -17.95 14.38 12.59
C ALA A 159 -17.13 13.15 12.99
N PRO A 160 -17.74 11.95 12.94
CA PRO A 160 -16.99 10.71 13.14
C PRO A 160 -15.95 10.52 12.04
N LYS A 161 -14.93 9.72 12.32
CA LYS A 161 -13.90 9.36 11.35
C LYS A 161 -14.16 7.95 10.83
N ILE A 162 -14.34 7.84 9.52
CA ILE A 162 -14.39 6.55 8.82
C ILE A 162 -12.99 6.18 8.35
N THR A 163 -12.58 4.95 8.65
CA THR A 163 -11.29 4.38 8.25
C THR A 163 -11.53 3.11 7.45
N TYR A 164 -10.90 2.99 6.28
CA TYR A 164 -10.83 1.72 5.56
C TYR A 164 -9.96 0.76 6.35
N SER A 165 -10.54 -0.36 6.75
CA SER A 165 -9.91 -1.32 7.61
C SER A 165 -9.90 -2.70 7.00
N PHE A 166 -8.88 -3.47 7.35
CA PHE A 166 -8.70 -4.84 6.89
C PHE A 166 -8.11 -5.70 8.00
N THR A 167 -8.71 -6.86 8.25
CA THR A 167 -8.13 -7.89 9.13
C THR A 167 -7.61 -9.05 8.30
N ALA A 168 -6.30 -9.16 8.18
CA ALA A 168 -5.63 -10.17 7.37
C ALA A 168 -5.40 -11.48 8.14
N VAL A 169 -5.60 -12.61 7.46
CA VAL A 169 -5.23 -13.96 7.94
C VAL A 169 -3.90 -14.43 7.37
N GLY A 170 -3.51 -13.89 6.20
CA GLY A 170 -2.21 -14.16 5.58
C GLY A 170 -1.79 -13.03 4.64
N ALA A 171 -0.49 -12.94 4.39
CA ALA A 171 0.12 -11.95 3.51
C ALA A 171 1.29 -12.56 2.72
N LEU A 172 1.34 -12.27 1.42
CA LEU A 172 2.53 -12.42 0.58
C LEU A 172 3.20 -11.06 0.48
N VAL A 173 4.50 -10.96 0.71
CA VAL A 173 5.27 -9.71 0.57
C VAL A 173 6.40 -9.94 -0.43
N GLN A 174 6.47 -9.09 -1.45
CA GLN A 174 7.48 -9.17 -2.52
C GLN A 174 8.89 -9.13 -1.92
N GLY A 175 9.66 -10.18 -2.10
CA GLY A 175 11.00 -10.37 -1.54
C GLY A 175 11.26 -11.83 -1.18
N THR A 176 12.48 -12.11 -0.73
CA THR A 176 12.86 -13.44 -0.22
C THR A 176 12.99 -13.42 1.30
N GLU A 177 13.08 -14.60 1.92
CA GLU A 177 13.36 -14.71 3.36
C GLU A 177 14.66 -13.99 3.76
N GLU A 178 15.67 -13.99 2.88
CA GLU A 178 16.93 -13.30 3.09
C GLU A 178 16.75 -11.76 3.16
N ASP A 179 15.86 -11.18 2.35
CA ASP A 179 15.54 -9.75 2.40
C ASP A 179 14.94 -9.32 3.75
N PHE A 180 14.32 -10.28 4.44
CA PHE A 180 13.53 -10.06 5.66
C PHE A 180 14.20 -10.59 6.92
N LYS A 181 15.43 -11.11 6.82
CA LYS A 181 16.19 -11.58 7.97
C LYS A 181 16.34 -10.46 9.03
N GLY A 182 15.91 -10.76 10.25
CA GLY A 182 15.91 -9.83 11.38
C GLY A 182 14.87 -8.69 11.30
N GLN A 183 13.95 -8.72 10.33
CA GLN A 183 12.95 -7.67 10.12
C GLN A 183 11.57 -8.02 10.69
N VAL A 184 11.35 -9.26 11.10
CA VAL A 184 10.12 -9.74 11.73
C VAL A 184 10.42 -10.07 13.19
N GLU A 185 9.73 -9.43 14.13
CA GLU A 185 9.90 -9.74 15.56
C GLU A 185 9.09 -10.99 15.94
N GLY A 186 9.69 -11.92 16.68
CA GLY A 186 8.95 -13.05 17.26
C GLY A 186 8.88 -14.32 16.41
N VAL A 187 9.42 -14.33 15.18
CA VAL A 187 9.89 -15.56 14.56
C VAL A 187 11.27 -15.83 15.18
N LYS A 188 11.36 -16.83 16.05
CA LYS A 188 12.62 -17.23 16.67
C LYS A 188 13.69 -17.34 15.60
N GLU A 189 14.80 -16.62 15.74
CA GLU A 189 16.06 -16.88 15.01
C GLU A 189 16.73 -18.20 15.45
N ASP A 190 15.96 -19.11 16.09
CA ASP A 190 16.46 -20.26 16.83
C ASP A 190 16.07 -21.56 16.09
N ALA A 191 16.46 -21.68 14.82
CA ALA A 191 16.43 -22.98 14.12
C ALA A 191 17.83 -23.50 13.76
N GLU A 192 18.89 -22.83 14.23
CA GLU A 192 20.28 -23.23 13.97
C GLU A 192 21.11 -23.55 15.23
N GLN A 193 20.50 -23.53 16.43
CA GLN A 193 21.18 -23.94 17.68
C GLN A 193 20.69 -25.25 18.31
N GLU A 194 19.74 -25.96 17.71
CA GLU A 194 19.30 -27.28 18.17
C GLU A 194 19.90 -28.43 17.32
N LYS A 195 21.15 -28.27 16.88
CA LYS A 195 21.99 -29.34 16.28
C LYS A 195 23.43 -29.38 16.81
N ALA A 196 23.71 -28.67 17.91
CA ALA A 196 25.05 -28.64 18.52
C ALA A 196 25.08 -29.18 19.96
N SER A 197 24.03 -29.89 20.41
CA SER A 197 23.99 -30.48 21.75
C SER A 197 23.32 -31.85 21.86
N GLU A 198 23.29 -32.64 20.78
CA GLU A 198 23.04 -34.09 20.85
C GLU A 198 24.26 -34.86 20.37
#